data_AF-A0A2P4SFS5-F1
#
_entry.id   AF-A0A2P4SFS5-F1
#
_cell.length_a   1.000
_cell.length_b   1.000
_cell.length_c   1.000
_cell.angle_alpha   90.00
_cell.angle_beta   90.00
_cell.angle_gamma   90.00
#
_symmetry.space_group_name_H-M   'P 1'
#
loop_
_entity.id
_entity.type
_entity.pdbx_description
1 polymer ?
#
loop_
_entity_poly.entity_id
_entity_poly.type
_entity_poly.pdbx_seq_one_letter_code
_entity_poly.pdbx_strand_id
1 'polypeptide(L)'
;MSSLAAQDAYLQGLARKVCAQNAPESRKRKFVSKPGQPDDAGRQLKKKKRRKSRKQAEKADIRAVKQGVSKTNKLVSGQKAAPQANKSSPLGVKQDKSESSVTGAKSELGATSFSAINLLRQRLHEKIKEASGRDDTKELPPSVLEKRRRRKYEKERKKRKRKELKMKAKAVKEETEEVPIEPESKKEESTAQIVFNSIKVHEENELNKIQKKKEKRKAVKGKITPLTGRNYKQLLSRLEIRKNKLEELREKDQKKAQELEMKMKWTNVLYKAEGVKIHDDEERLKEALKRKEKRKAQRQKQWEKRTEKVVERMQQRQEKRRKNIQKKKKEKIEKKKAKARKKGRVLPEDLKKAGL
;
A
#
# COMPACT_ATOMS: atom_id res chain seq x y z
N MET A 1 -11.41 -50.01 -4.30
CA MET A 1 -11.24 -48.65 -3.74
C MET A 1 -10.05 -48.01 -4.43
N SER A 2 -10.21 -46.86 -5.07
CA SER A 2 -9.10 -46.17 -5.76
C SER A 2 -8.09 -45.67 -4.73
N SER A 3 -6.81 -45.94 -4.96
CA SER A 3 -5.74 -45.53 -4.05
C SER A 3 -5.65 -44.00 -3.98
N LEU A 4 -5.31 -43.45 -2.81
CA LEU A 4 -5.17 -42.00 -2.60
C LEU A 4 -4.18 -41.38 -3.60
N ALA A 5 -3.17 -42.13 -4.03
CA ALA A 5 -2.22 -41.70 -5.06
C ALA A 5 -2.88 -41.50 -6.44
N ALA A 6 -3.85 -42.33 -6.80
CA ALA A 6 -4.60 -42.18 -8.05
C ALA A 6 -5.53 -40.97 -8.02
N GLN A 7 -6.15 -40.68 -6.87
CA GLN A 7 -6.99 -39.48 -6.69
C GLN A 7 -6.13 -38.20 -6.73
N ASP A 8 -4.95 -38.20 -6.11
CA ASP A 8 -4.06 -37.05 -6.14
C ASP A 8 -3.47 -36.79 -7.54
N ALA A 9 -3.11 -37.85 -8.27
CA ALA A 9 -2.68 -37.74 -9.67
C ALA A 9 -3.79 -37.15 -10.57
N TYR A 10 -5.04 -37.56 -10.36
CA TYR A 10 -6.20 -37.03 -11.09
C TYR A 10 -6.41 -35.53 -10.79
N LEU A 11 -6.38 -35.13 -9.52
CA LEU A 11 -6.55 -33.74 -9.10
C LEU A 11 -5.41 -32.84 -9.61
N GLN A 12 -4.17 -33.33 -9.61
CA GLN A 12 -3.03 -32.61 -10.20
C GLN A 12 -3.16 -32.45 -11.72
N GLY A 13 -3.69 -33.47 -12.42
CA GLY A 13 -4.01 -33.37 -13.84
C GLY A 13 -5.07 -32.30 -14.14
N LEU A 14 -6.12 -32.26 -13.32
CA LEU A 14 -7.20 -31.27 -13.42
C LEU A 14 -6.69 -29.85 -13.16
N ALA A 15 -5.85 -29.66 -12.14
CA ALA A 15 -5.24 -28.38 -11.81
C ALA A 15 -4.36 -27.84 -12.95
N ARG A 16 -3.59 -28.69 -13.62
CA ARG A 16 -2.76 -28.28 -14.77
C ARG A 16 -3.62 -27.83 -15.94
N LYS A 17 -4.74 -28.51 -16.21
CA LYS A 17 -5.65 -28.20 -17.32
C LYS A 17 -6.37 -26.86 -17.11
N VAL A 18 -6.82 -26.59 -15.88
CA VAL A 18 -7.49 -25.34 -15.51
C VAL A 18 -6.50 -24.16 -15.44
N CYS A 19 -5.26 -24.38 -14.96
CA CYS A 19 -4.26 -23.31 -14.90
C CYS A 19 -3.71 -22.94 -16.29
N ALA A 20 -3.61 -23.89 -17.22
CA ALA A 20 -3.18 -23.61 -18.59
C ALA A 20 -4.22 -22.81 -19.39
N GLN A 21 -5.52 -23.04 -19.16
CA GLN A 21 -6.61 -22.30 -19.82
C GLN A 21 -6.75 -20.85 -19.34
N ASN A 22 -6.29 -20.55 -18.12
CA ASN A 22 -6.45 -19.22 -17.50
C ASN A 22 -5.16 -18.37 -17.50
N ALA A 23 -4.16 -18.72 -18.30
CA ALA A 23 -3.03 -17.82 -18.51
C ALA A 23 -3.45 -16.77 -19.56
N PRO A 24 -3.77 -15.52 -19.19
CA PRO A 24 -3.95 -14.48 -20.20
C PRO A 24 -2.64 -14.33 -20.95
N GLU A 25 -2.69 -14.51 -22.26
CA GLU A 25 -1.59 -14.17 -23.17
C GLU A 25 -0.99 -12.83 -22.75
N SER A 26 0.32 -12.80 -22.52
CA SER A 26 1.03 -11.57 -22.23
C SER A 26 0.86 -10.64 -23.42
N ARG A 27 -0.10 -9.71 -23.35
CA ARG A 27 -0.32 -8.67 -24.35
C ARG A 27 1.03 -7.99 -24.58
N LYS A 28 1.64 -8.24 -25.74
CA LYS A 28 2.85 -7.58 -26.19
C LYS A 28 2.53 -6.09 -26.32
N ARG A 29 2.80 -5.32 -25.26
CA ARG A 29 2.78 -3.86 -25.34
C ARG A 29 3.87 -3.47 -26.33
N LYS A 30 3.47 -2.98 -27.51
CA LYS A 30 4.41 -2.29 -28.41
C LYS A 30 4.97 -1.10 -27.63
N PHE A 31 6.28 -1.08 -27.47
CA PHE A 31 6.99 0.05 -26.89
C PHE A 31 6.84 1.22 -27.87
N VAL A 32 6.03 2.21 -27.52
CA VAL A 32 5.90 3.44 -28.32
C VAL A 32 7.13 4.29 -28.04
N SER A 33 8.00 4.42 -29.04
CA SER A 33 9.09 5.39 -29.03
C SER A 33 8.51 6.81 -29.00
N LYS A 34 9.09 7.68 -28.18
CA LYS A 34 8.74 9.11 -28.13
C LYS A 34 9.11 9.76 -29.47
N PRO A 35 8.31 10.69 -30.01
CA PRO A 35 8.66 11.41 -31.23
C PRO A 35 9.80 12.39 -30.90
N GLY A 36 10.92 12.31 -31.62
CA GLY A 36 12.00 13.29 -31.52
C GLY A 36 13.45 12.81 -31.62
N GLN A 37 13.76 11.71 -32.31
CA GLN A 37 15.13 11.46 -32.79
C GLN A 37 15.14 10.72 -34.13
N PRO A 38 16.09 11.02 -35.03
CA PRO A 38 16.06 10.59 -36.42
C PRO A 38 16.53 9.13 -36.57
N ASP A 39 15.92 8.45 -37.55
CA ASP A 39 16.27 7.11 -38.00
C ASP A 39 17.67 7.11 -38.62
N ASP A 40 18.53 6.20 -38.16
CA ASP A 40 19.71 5.81 -38.92
C ASP A 40 19.77 4.28 -39.05
N ALA A 41 20.06 3.86 -40.27
CA ALA A 41 19.79 2.54 -40.80
C ALA A 41 20.84 1.52 -40.34
N GLY A 42 20.36 0.28 -40.13
CA GLY A 42 21.13 -0.93 -40.45
C GLY A 42 22.21 -1.38 -39.46
N ARG A 43 21.87 -2.33 -38.58
CA ARG A 43 22.79 -3.46 -38.34
C ARG A 43 22.09 -4.71 -37.82
N GLN A 44 22.10 -5.75 -38.65
CA GLN A 44 21.67 -7.09 -38.31
C GLN A 44 22.61 -7.71 -37.25
N LEU A 45 22.05 -8.15 -36.12
CA LEU A 45 22.77 -8.93 -35.11
C LEU A 45 22.90 -10.40 -35.56
N LYS A 46 24.05 -10.75 -36.13
CA LYS A 46 24.45 -12.15 -36.39
C LYS A 46 24.76 -12.87 -35.07
N LYS A 47 24.11 -14.02 -34.88
CA LYS A 47 24.40 -15.06 -33.86
C LYS A 47 25.88 -15.46 -33.92
N LYS A 48 26.60 -15.44 -32.79
CA LYS A 48 27.89 -16.16 -32.65
C LYS A 48 27.79 -17.26 -31.60
N LYS A 49 28.07 -18.48 -32.10
CA LYS A 49 28.21 -19.75 -31.37
C LYS A 49 29.36 -19.70 -30.36
N ARG A 50 29.17 -20.45 -29.28
CA ARG A 50 30.14 -20.77 -28.24
C ARG A 50 31.36 -21.49 -28.84
N ARG A 51 32.58 -21.10 -28.45
CA ARG A 51 33.76 -21.97 -28.48
C ARG A 51 34.46 -21.96 -27.12
N LYS A 52 34.76 -23.17 -26.64
CA LYS A 52 35.63 -23.46 -25.48
C LYS A 52 37.08 -23.25 -25.92
N SER A 53 37.91 -22.71 -25.03
CA SER A 53 39.35 -22.98 -25.02
C SER A 53 39.86 -23.19 -23.59
N ARG A 54 40.87 -24.03 -23.52
CA ARG A 54 41.43 -24.75 -22.38
C ARG A 54 42.75 -24.07 -21.98
N LYS A 55 42.98 -23.98 -20.66
CA LYS A 55 44.20 -23.64 -19.91
C LYS A 55 45.52 -23.52 -20.69
N GLN A 56 46.32 -22.49 -20.37
CA GLN A 56 47.73 -22.60 -19.94
C GLN A 56 48.07 -21.49 -18.90
N ALA A 57 48.95 -21.84 -17.95
CA ALA A 57 49.66 -20.96 -16.99
C ALA A 57 50.97 -20.48 -17.67
N GLU A 58 51.73 -19.45 -17.26
CA GLU A 58 52.39 -19.14 -15.99
C GLU A 58 53.11 -17.75 -16.08
N LYS A 59 53.29 -17.07 -14.92
CA LYS A 59 54.44 -16.23 -14.47
C LYS A 59 54.73 -14.88 -15.20
N ALA A 60 55.19 -13.79 -14.59
CA ALA A 60 55.66 -13.44 -13.23
C ALA A 60 55.62 -11.90 -13.02
N ASP A 61 55.55 -11.48 -11.73
CA ASP A 61 56.09 -10.30 -11.01
C ASP A 61 56.02 -8.87 -11.59
N ILE A 62 55.65 -7.84 -10.81
CA ILE A 62 56.54 -7.05 -9.93
C ILE A 62 55.77 -6.31 -8.79
N ARG A 63 56.44 -6.23 -7.62
CA ARG A 63 56.38 -5.33 -6.42
C ARG A 63 55.68 -3.96 -6.58
N ALA A 64 55.26 -3.18 -5.57
CA ALA A 64 55.21 -3.12 -4.09
C ALA A 64 54.23 -1.95 -3.75
N VAL A 65 53.64 -1.78 -2.55
CA VAL A 65 54.16 -0.97 -1.42
C VAL A 65 53.03 -0.88 -0.34
N LYS A 66 53.42 -1.13 0.94
CA LYS A 66 53.04 -0.54 2.26
C LYS A 66 51.68 0.20 2.41
N GLN A 67 50.91 0.20 3.50
CA GLN A 67 51.05 0.03 4.97
C GLN A 67 49.59 -0.04 5.53
N GLY A 68 49.21 -0.78 6.58
CA GLY A 68 49.37 -0.40 8.00
C GLY A 68 48.27 -1.03 8.90
N VAL A 69 48.71 -1.78 9.94
CA VAL A 69 48.29 -1.84 11.37
C VAL A 69 46.78 -1.59 11.71
N SER A 70 45.98 -2.36 12.48
CA SER A 70 46.09 -3.11 13.75
C SER A 70 44.79 -3.95 13.92
N LYS A 71 44.81 -5.24 14.32
CA LYS A 71 44.72 -5.87 15.67
C LYS A 71 43.46 -5.59 16.53
N THR A 72 42.84 -6.71 16.97
CA THR A 72 41.88 -6.94 18.10
C THR A 72 40.41 -6.50 17.90
N ASN A 73 39.32 -7.17 18.33
CA ASN A 73 39.07 -8.34 19.18
C ASN A 73 37.69 -8.99 18.87
N LYS A 74 37.55 -10.28 19.24
CA LYS A 74 36.28 -11.03 19.46
C LYS A 74 35.43 -10.33 20.54
N LEU A 75 34.09 -10.42 20.64
CA LEU A 75 33.24 -11.60 20.93
C LEU A 75 31.76 -11.23 20.62
N VAL A 76 31.01 -12.05 19.87
CA VAL A 76 29.96 -13.01 20.33
C VAL A 76 28.60 -12.38 20.69
N SER A 77 27.59 -12.67 19.86
CA SER A 77 26.24 -13.03 20.33
C SER A 77 25.58 -13.98 19.30
N GLY A 78 25.23 -15.18 19.75
CA GLY A 78 24.57 -16.25 18.97
C GLY A 78 23.20 -15.84 18.42
N GLN A 79 22.75 -16.41 17.29
CA GLN A 79 21.92 -17.63 17.24
C GLN A 79 20.58 -17.42 17.98
N LYS A 80 19.37 -17.50 17.41
CA LYS A 80 18.74 -18.29 16.32
C LYS A 80 17.46 -17.54 15.89
N ALA A 81 17.13 -17.43 14.60
CA ALA A 81 16.29 -18.34 13.80
C ALA A 81 14.80 -18.44 14.23
N ALA A 82 13.95 -17.90 13.34
CA ALA A 82 12.50 -18.01 13.03
C ALA A 82 11.77 -19.33 13.43
N PRO A 83 10.41 -19.48 13.32
CA PRO A 83 9.47 -18.76 12.43
C PRO A 83 8.03 -18.50 12.92
N GLN A 84 7.29 -17.77 12.08
CA GLN A 84 5.83 -17.63 12.07
C GLN A 84 5.14 -18.88 11.49
N ALA A 85 3.92 -19.19 11.95
CA ALA A 85 2.77 -19.59 11.11
C ALA A 85 1.46 -19.76 11.92
N ASN A 86 0.42 -19.03 11.49
CA ASN A 86 -0.97 -19.42 11.21
C ASN A 86 -1.82 -20.23 12.21
N LYS A 87 -3.05 -19.74 12.45
CA LYS A 87 -4.38 -20.42 12.33
C LYS A 87 -5.45 -19.54 13.03
N SER A 88 -6.39 -18.95 12.29
CA SER A 88 -7.73 -19.44 11.89
C SER A 88 -8.85 -19.05 12.90
N SER A 89 -9.92 -18.48 12.37
CA SER A 89 -11.23 -18.22 13.01
C SER A 89 -11.90 -19.51 13.52
N PRO A 90 -12.91 -19.42 14.42
CA PRO A 90 -14.33 -19.44 13.97
C PRO A 90 -15.21 -18.31 14.59
N LEU A 91 -16.26 -17.88 13.89
CA LEU A 91 -17.70 -18.14 14.14
C LEU A 91 -18.12 -17.93 15.62
N GLY A 92 -19.07 -17.07 15.99
CA GLY A 92 -20.31 -16.73 15.31
C GLY A 92 -21.45 -17.56 15.91
N VAL A 93 -21.90 -17.25 17.12
CA VAL A 93 -23.19 -17.72 17.66
C VAL A 93 -23.88 -16.54 18.33
N LYS A 94 -25.06 -16.20 17.81
CA LYS A 94 -26.06 -15.35 18.43
C LYS A 94 -26.87 -16.22 19.40
N GLN A 95 -27.24 -15.65 20.54
CA GLN A 95 -28.50 -16.02 21.21
C GLN A 95 -29.20 -14.74 21.67
N ASP A 96 -30.38 -14.54 21.10
CA ASP A 96 -31.42 -13.63 21.54
C ASP A 96 -32.40 -14.43 22.43
N LYS A 97 -33.07 -13.69 23.34
CA LYS A 97 -34.34 -14.01 24.05
C LYS A 97 -34.33 -15.16 25.06
N SER A 98 -35.13 -15.16 26.14
CA SER A 98 -35.93 -14.18 26.89
C SER A 98 -36.47 -14.93 28.11
N GLU A 99 -36.57 -14.24 29.24
CA GLU A 99 -37.60 -14.36 30.31
C GLU A 99 -38.07 -15.73 30.81
N SER A 100 -37.96 -15.96 32.11
CA SER A 100 -39.11 -15.83 33.03
C SER A 100 -38.72 -16.21 34.46
N SER A 101 -39.21 -15.39 35.38
CA SER A 101 -39.40 -15.69 36.79
C SER A 101 -40.30 -16.92 36.97
N VAL A 102 -40.08 -17.73 38.01
CA VAL A 102 -41.09 -18.17 38.99
C VAL A 102 -40.43 -19.08 40.05
N THR A 103 -41.04 -19.00 41.22
CA THR A 103 -40.75 -19.46 42.58
C THR A 103 -40.45 -20.94 42.79
N GLY A 104 -39.63 -21.20 43.83
CA GLY A 104 -39.92 -22.17 44.89
C GLY A 104 -39.72 -23.67 44.61
N ALA A 105 -38.72 -24.28 45.25
CA ALA A 105 -38.83 -25.49 46.08
C ALA A 105 -37.43 -26.12 46.31
N LYS A 106 -37.27 -26.67 47.51
CA LYS A 106 -36.07 -27.26 48.09
C LYS A 106 -35.53 -28.43 47.24
N SER A 107 -34.22 -28.48 47.05
CA SER A 107 -33.49 -29.75 47.01
C SER A 107 -32.06 -29.55 47.52
N GLU A 108 -31.85 -30.06 48.72
CA GLU A 108 -30.57 -30.08 49.44
C GLU A 108 -29.63 -31.11 48.83
N LEU A 109 -29.21 -30.94 47.56
CA LEU A 109 -28.13 -31.73 46.94
C LEU A 109 -27.30 -30.90 45.94
N GLY A 110 -27.33 -29.56 46.04
CA GLY A 110 -26.68 -28.64 45.10
C GLY A 110 -25.44 -27.90 45.60
N ALA A 111 -25.07 -28.03 46.88
CA ALA A 111 -23.97 -27.25 47.46
C ALA A 111 -22.58 -27.80 47.10
N THR A 112 -22.48 -29.11 46.87
CA THR A 112 -21.21 -29.79 46.53
C THR A 112 -20.86 -29.65 45.05
N SER A 113 -21.85 -29.63 44.15
CA SER A 113 -21.65 -29.48 42.71
C SER A 113 -21.31 -28.05 42.29
N PHE A 114 -21.88 -27.04 42.95
CA PHE A 114 -21.54 -25.64 42.70
C PHE A 114 -20.08 -25.37 43.10
N SER A 115 -19.63 -25.96 44.20
CA SER A 115 -18.25 -25.88 44.68
C SER A 115 -17.27 -26.61 43.75
N ALA A 116 -17.61 -27.81 43.28
CA ALA A 116 -16.80 -28.55 42.30
C ALA A 116 -16.68 -27.83 40.94
N ILE A 117 -17.77 -27.22 40.46
CA ILE A 117 -17.78 -26.41 39.23
C ILE A 117 -16.96 -25.13 39.41
N ASN A 118 -17.04 -24.49 40.56
CA ASN A 118 -16.25 -23.30 40.85
C ASN A 118 -14.76 -23.63 40.96
N LEU A 119 -14.41 -24.76 41.58
CA LEU A 119 -13.03 -25.27 41.62
C LEU A 119 -12.51 -25.58 40.22
N LEU A 120 -13.35 -26.16 39.35
CA LEU A 120 -13.00 -26.42 37.96
C LEU A 120 -12.83 -25.13 37.16
N ARG A 121 -13.70 -24.14 37.37
CA ARG A 121 -13.56 -22.80 36.78
C ARG A 121 -12.29 -22.12 37.26
N GLN A 122 -11.91 -22.27 38.53
CA GLN A 122 -10.67 -21.74 39.08
C GLN A 122 -9.46 -22.41 38.45
N ARG A 123 -9.42 -23.75 38.42
CA ARG A 123 -8.35 -24.52 37.74
C ARG A 123 -8.25 -24.20 36.25
N LEU A 124 -9.37 -23.99 35.57
CA LEU A 124 -9.39 -23.59 34.16
C LEU A 124 -8.84 -22.18 33.96
N HIS A 125 -9.19 -21.22 34.82
CA HIS A 125 -8.60 -19.88 34.78
C HIS A 125 -7.10 -19.92 35.08
N GLU A 126 -6.67 -20.71 36.05
CA GLU A 126 -5.27 -20.92 36.40
C GLU A 126 -4.48 -21.51 35.22
N LYS A 127 -5.00 -22.56 34.58
CA LYS A 127 -4.39 -23.18 33.41
C LYS A 127 -4.37 -22.27 32.17
N ILE A 128 -5.40 -21.44 31.99
CA ILE A 128 -5.41 -20.40 30.94
C ILE A 128 -4.37 -19.32 31.24
N LYS A 129 -4.19 -18.92 32.50
CA LYS A 129 -3.16 -17.96 32.91
C LYS A 129 -1.76 -18.51 32.62
N GLU A 130 -1.48 -19.74 33.04
CA GLU A 130 -0.22 -20.45 32.76
C GLU A 130 0.04 -20.59 31.26
N ALA A 131 -0.95 -21.05 30.49
CA ALA A 131 -0.83 -21.19 29.03
C ALA A 131 -0.71 -19.85 28.31
N SER A 132 -1.21 -18.76 28.90
CA SER A 132 -1.10 -17.41 28.34
C SER A 132 0.31 -16.80 28.51
N GLY A 133 1.20 -17.46 29.26
CA GLY A 133 2.60 -17.04 29.45
C GLY A 133 2.72 -15.66 30.09
N ARG A 134 1.75 -15.30 30.94
CA ARG A 134 1.64 -13.97 31.55
C ARG A 134 1.76 -14.12 33.05
N ASP A 135 3.01 -14.16 33.53
CA ASP A 135 3.32 -14.18 34.95
C ASP A 135 2.68 -12.96 35.64
N ASP A 136 1.97 -13.19 36.75
CA ASP A 136 1.20 -12.18 37.50
C ASP A 136 2.07 -11.06 38.10
N THR A 137 3.39 -11.09 37.92
CA THR A 137 4.31 -9.99 38.26
C THR A 137 4.23 -8.80 37.30
N LYS A 138 3.48 -8.93 36.19
CA LYS A 138 3.20 -7.83 35.25
C LYS A 138 1.70 -7.67 35.07
N GLU A 139 1.02 -7.23 36.13
CA GLU A 139 -0.17 -6.42 35.94
C GLU A 139 0.15 -5.39 34.86
N LEU A 140 -0.65 -5.37 33.79
CA LEU A 140 -0.48 -4.39 32.72
C LEU A 140 -0.40 -3.02 33.41
N PRO A 141 0.67 -2.23 33.17
CA PRO A 141 0.88 -1.00 33.91
C PRO A 141 -0.41 -0.17 33.85
N PRO A 142 -0.83 0.50 34.93
CA PRO A 142 -2.13 1.14 35.04
C PRO A 142 -2.45 2.05 33.85
N SER A 143 -1.43 2.64 33.25
CA SER A 143 -1.52 3.42 32.00
C SER A 143 -2.03 2.64 30.77
N VAL A 144 -1.71 1.34 30.64
CA VAL A 144 -2.17 0.47 29.56
C VAL A 144 -3.59 -0.01 29.81
N LEU A 145 -3.95 -0.28 31.07
CA LEU A 145 -5.33 -0.59 31.45
C LEU A 145 -6.26 0.59 31.21
N GLU A 146 -5.83 1.80 31.55
CA GLU A 146 -6.59 3.03 31.30
C GLU A 146 -6.75 3.28 29.79
N LYS A 147 -5.70 3.09 28.99
CA LYS A 147 -5.79 3.13 27.51
C LYS A 147 -6.77 2.09 26.97
N ARG A 148 -6.85 0.90 27.56
CA ARG A 148 -7.80 -0.16 27.17
C ARG A 148 -9.23 0.21 27.56
N ARG A 149 -9.44 0.79 28.75
CA ARG A 149 -10.73 1.34 29.21
C ARG A 149 -11.21 2.47 28.28
N ARG A 150 -10.34 3.43 27.94
CA ARG A 150 -10.62 4.51 26.98
C ARG A 150 -11.00 3.96 25.60
N ARG A 151 -10.27 2.96 25.08
CA ARG A 151 -10.62 2.29 23.81
C ARG A 151 -11.97 1.57 23.86
N LYS A 152 -12.34 0.97 25.00
CA LYS A 152 -13.63 0.32 25.18
C LYS A 152 -14.77 1.35 25.18
N TYR A 153 -14.60 2.43 25.94
CA TYR A 153 -15.55 3.55 25.99
C TYR A 153 -15.71 4.24 24.63
N GLU A 154 -14.63 4.46 23.88
CA GLU A 154 -14.69 5.07 22.55
C GLU A 154 -15.40 4.16 21.53
N LYS A 155 -15.15 2.85 21.58
CA LYS A 155 -15.88 1.87 20.76
C LYS A 155 -17.37 1.87 21.09
N GLU A 156 -17.73 2.00 22.36
CA GLU A 156 -19.11 2.07 22.79
C GLU A 156 -19.79 3.36 22.31
N ARG A 157 -19.13 4.51 22.46
CA ARG A 157 -19.60 5.80 21.91
C ARG A 157 -19.84 5.72 20.40
N LYS A 158 -18.93 5.10 19.65
CA LYS A 158 -19.06 4.89 18.20
C LYS A 158 -20.24 3.94 17.87
N LYS A 159 -20.44 2.89 18.66
CA LYS A 159 -21.62 2.00 18.51
C LYS A 159 -22.92 2.74 18.78
N ARG A 160 -23.01 3.57 19.83
CA ARG A 160 -24.18 4.39 20.16
C ARG A 160 -24.51 5.36 19.01
N LYS A 161 -23.53 6.11 18.50
CA LYS A 161 -23.71 6.98 17.33
C LYS A 161 -24.18 6.23 16.08
N ARG A 162 -23.65 5.04 15.81
CA ARG A 162 -24.08 4.23 14.66
C ARG A 162 -25.51 3.70 14.82
N LYS A 163 -25.95 3.38 16.04
CA LYS A 163 -27.34 3.01 16.33
C LYS A 163 -28.27 4.21 16.16
N GLU A 164 -27.90 5.37 16.68
CA GLU A 164 -28.68 6.60 16.54
C GLU A 164 -28.86 7.01 15.07
N LEU A 165 -27.78 6.97 14.27
CA LEU A 165 -27.86 7.23 12.83
C LEU A 165 -28.74 6.21 12.09
N LYS A 166 -28.74 4.95 12.53
CA LYS A 166 -29.64 3.92 11.98
C LYS A 166 -31.10 4.16 12.36
N MET A 167 -31.37 4.60 13.58
CA MET A 167 -32.73 4.95 14.02
C MET A 167 -33.22 6.20 13.28
N LYS A 168 -32.40 7.23 13.16
CA LYS A 168 -32.70 8.43 12.36
C LYS A 168 -32.94 8.10 10.89
N ALA A 169 -32.12 7.24 10.29
CA ALA A 169 -32.34 6.80 8.90
C ALA A 169 -33.56 5.88 8.70
N LYS A 170 -34.04 5.23 9.77
CA LYS A 170 -35.30 4.47 9.75
C LYS A 170 -36.50 5.38 9.91
N ALA A 171 -36.45 6.30 10.88
CA ALA A 171 -37.49 7.32 11.08
C ALA A 171 -37.68 8.19 9.83
N VAL A 172 -36.58 8.63 9.18
CA VAL A 172 -36.67 9.39 7.91
C VAL A 172 -37.28 8.57 6.78
N LYS A 173 -37.08 7.24 6.76
CA LYS A 173 -37.68 6.35 5.75
C LYS A 173 -39.16 6.09 6.02
N GLU A 174 -39.54 5.92 7.28
CA GLU A 174 -40.94 5.79 7.70
C GLU A 174 -41.70 7.11 7.46
N GLU A 175 -41.07 8.27 7.70
CA GLU A 175 -41.62 9.59 7.33
C GLU A 175 -41.70 9.84 5.82
N THR A 176 -41.00 9.06 4.96
CA THR A 176 -41.16 9.16 3.50
C THR A 176 -42.15 8.15 2.91
N GLU A 177 -42.66 7.20 3.69
CA GLU A 177 -43.65 6.20 3.24
C GLU A 177 -45.10 6.56 3.60
N GLU A 178 -45.36 7.64 4.36
CA GLU A 178 -46.73 8.12 4.68
C GLU A 178 -47.24 9.25 3.76
N VAL A 179 -46.84 9.26 2.47
CA VAL A 179 -47.53 10.06 1.44
C VAL A 179 -48.12 9.12 0.39
N PRO A 180 -49.43 8.82 0.43
CA PRO A 180 -50.11 8.10 -0.64
C PRO A 180 -50.08 8.91 -1.94
N ILE A 181 -49.45 8.36 -2.99
CA ILE A 181 -49.52 8.91 -4.35
C ILE A 181 -50.13 7.84 -5.26
N GLU A 182 -51.32 8.16 -5.78
CA GLU A 182 -52.04 7.44 -6.83
C GLU A 182 -51.23 7.38 -8.14
N PRO A 183 -51.29 6.29 -8.91
CA PRO A 183 -50.56 6.18 -10.17
C PRO A 183 -51.42 6.63 -11.37
N GLU A 184 -51.05 7.74 -12.01
CA GLU A 184 -51.54 8.07 -13.36
C GLU A 184 -50.43 8.46 -14.34
N SER A 185 -50.75 8.18 -15.61
CA SER A 185 -50.15 8.61 -16.86
C SER A 185 -49.03 7.73 -17.47
N LYS A 186 -49.51 6.96 -18.45
CA LYS A 186 -48.80 6.33 -19.57
C LYS A 186 -47.82 7.32 -20.20
N LYS A 187 -46.56 6.90 -20.37
CA LYS A 187 -45.66 7.47 -21.38
C LYS A 187 -45.21 6.34 -22.28
N GLU A 188 -45.57 6.47 -23.54
CA GLU A 188 -45.17 5.62 -24.64
C GLU A 188 -43.64 5.68 -24.78
N GLU A 189 -42.98 4.56 -24.47
CA GLU A 189 -41.58 4.35 -24.80
C GLU A 189 -41.52 4.00 -26.29
N SER A 190 -41.04 4.93 -27.11
CA SER A 190 -40.62 4.64 -28.47
C SER A 190 -39.48 3.63 -28.41
N THR A 191 -39.79 2.39 -28.76
CA THR A 191 -38.80 1.32 -28.91
C THR A 191 -37.91 1.63 -30.10
N ALA A 192 -36.87 2.44 -29.89
CA ALA A 192 -35.78 2.57 -30.85
C ALA A 192 -35.07 1.21 -30.94
N GLN A 193 -35.41 0.43 -31.96
CA GLN A 193 -34.68 -0.80 -32.31
C GLN A 193 -33.24 -0.42 -32.66
N ILE A 194 -32.33 -0.72 -31.76
CA ILE A 194 -30.89 -0.58 -31.97
C ILE A 194 -30.46 -1.65 -32.97
N VAL A 195 -30.43 -1.29 -34.26
CA VAL A 195 -29.79 -2.10 -35.30
C VAL A 195 -28.27 -1.97 -35.14
N PHE A 196 -27.60 -3.09 -34.94
CA PHE A 196 -26.24 -3.21 -34.39
C PHE A 196 -25.08 -2.59 -35.20
N ASN A 197 -25.29 -1.98 -36.38
CA ASN A 197 -24.16 -1.76 -37.30
C ASN A 197 -23.83 -0.32 -37.76
N SER A 198 -24.38 0.75 -37.17
CA SER A 198 -23.65 2.05 -37.11
C SER A 198 -24.45 3.14 -36.42
N ILE A 199 -24.19 3.31 -35.12
CA ILE A 199 -24.52 4.58 -34.46
C ILE A 199 -23.33 5.51 -34.71
N LYS A 200 -23.50 6.55 -35.54
CA LYS A 200 -22.51 7.64 -35.68
C LYS A 200 -22.58 8.54 -34.43
N VAL A 201 -22.09 8.03 -33.31
CA VAL A 201 -22.03 8.69 -31.98
C VAL A 201 -21.08 9.90 -31.95
N HIS A 202 -20.44 10.28 -33.06
CA HIS A 202 -19.37 11.30 -33.05
C HIS A 202 -19.88 12.74 -33.20
N GLU A 203 -20.87 13.02 -34.04
CA GLU A 203 -21.34 14.40 -34.29
C GLU A 203 -22.18 14.97 -33.14
N GLU A 204 -23.11 14.17 -32.59
CA GLU A 204 -23.91 14.59 -31.43
C GLU A 204 -23.06 14.85 -30.19
N ASN A 205 -21.98 14.09 -30.00
CA ASN A 205 -21.04 14.32 -28.91
C ASN A 205 -20.26 15.64 -29.07
N GLU A 206 -19.92 16.05 -30.29
CA GLU A 206 -19.30 17.35 -30.54
C GLU A 206 -20.28 18.51 -30.34
N LEU A 207 -21.52 18.37 -30.80
CA LEU A 207 -22.59 19.35 -30.54
C LEU A 207 -22.86 19.48 -29.04
N ASN A 208 -22.90 18.38 -28.31
CA ASN A 208 -23.06 18.35 -26.85
C ASN A 208 -21.85 18.99 -26.14
N LYS A 209 -20.61 18.79 -26.62
CA LYS A 209 -19.42 19.50 -26.12
C LYS A 209 -19.48 21.00 -26.39
N ILE A 210 -19.97 21.43 -27.56
CA ILE A 210 -20.12 22.84 -27.92
C ILE A 210 -21.21 23.49 -27.06
N GLN A 211 -22.34 22.83 -26.87
CA GLN A 211 -23.43 23.27 -25.98
C GLN A 211 -22.93 23.40 -24.53
N LYS A 212 -22.24 22.38 -24.00
CA LYS A 212 -21.60 22.45 -22.67
C LYS A 212 -20.59 23.58 -22.55
N LYS A 213 -19.84 23.90 -23.60
CA LYS A 213 -18.93 25.06 -23.62
C LYS A 213 -19.70 26.38 -23.59
N LYS A 214 -20.80 26.48 -24.34
CA LYS A 214 -21.69 27.66 -24.33
C LYS A 214 -22.32 27.86 -22.95
N GLU A 215 -22.83 26.81 -22.33
CA GLU A 215 -23.37 26.83 -20.96
C GLU A 215 -22.31 27.26 -19.93
N LYS A 216 -21.10 26.70 -20.01
CA LYS A 216 -19.99 27.11 -19.15
C LYS A 216 -19.61 28.59 -19.33
N ARG A 217 -19.71 29.13 -20.55
CA ARG A 217 -19.50 30.56 -20.81
C ARG A 217 -20.63 31.41 -20.22
N LYS A 218 -21.87 30.94 -20.30
CA LYS A 218 -23.03 31.60 -19.67
C LYS A 218 -22.94 31.59 -18.13
N ALA A 219 -22.39 30.53 -17.55
CA ALA A 219 -22.18 30.41 -16.11
C ALA A 219 -21.07 31.32 -15.55
N VAL A 220 -20.22 31.90 -16.41
CA VAL A 220 -19.15 32.81 -15.97
C VAL A 220 -19.70 34.22 -15.80
N LYS A 221 -19.88 34.62 -14.54
CA LYS A 221 -20.27 35.98 -14.14
C LYS A 221 -19.21 36.99 -14.58
N GLY A 222 -19.65 38.05 -15.24
CA GLY A 222 -18.80 39.19 -15.62
C GLY A 222 -17.65 38.87 -16.58
N LYS A 223 -17.71 37.76 -17.34
CA LYS A 223 -16.64 37.26 -18.23
C LYS A 223 -15.31 36.95 -17.51
N ILE A 224 -15.29 37.00 -16.17
CA ILE A 224 -14.12 36.72 -15.34
C ILE A 224 -14.27 35.32 -14.75
N THR A 225 -13.39 34.41 -15.17
CA THR A 225 -13.39 33.03 -14.67
C THR A 225 -12.89 32.99 -13.22
N PRO A 226 -13.53 32.29 -12.28
CA PRO A 226 -13.06 32.28 -10.90
C PRO A 226 -11.75 31.49 -10.78
N LEU A 227 -10.86 31.92 -9.87
CA LEU A 227 -9.58 31.26 -9.62
C LEU A 227 -9.76 30.06 -8.70
N THR A 228 -10.24 28.97 -9.28
CA THR A 228 -10.65 27.76 -8.57
C THR A 228 -9.73 26.58 -8.85
N GLY A 229 -9.55 25.72 -7.84
CA GLY A 229 -8.93 24.41 -7.99
C GLY A 229 -7.63 24.24 -7.20
N ARG A 230 -6.92 23.14 -7.47
CA ARG A 230 -5.71 22.71 -6.73
C ARG A 230 -4.46 22.67 -7.63
N ASN A 231 -4.57 23.30 -8.79
CA ASN A 231 -3.50 23.42 -9.78
C ASN A 231 -2.75 24.73 -9.57
N TYR A 232 -1.97 24.79 -8.49
CA TYR A 232 -1.30 26.02 -8.05
C TYR A 232 -0.42 26.68 -9.13
N LYS A 233 0.21 25.90 -10.02
CA LYS A 233 0.98 26.42 -11.17
C LYS A 233 0.11 27.18 -12.18
N GLN A 234 -1.04 26.60 -12.53
CA GLN A 234 -1.98 27.24 -13.46
C GLN A 234 -2.64 28.46 -12.83
N LEU A 235 -2.92 28.41 -11.51
CA LEU A 235 -3.46 29.55 -10.78
C LEU A 235 -2.47 30.71 -10.72
N LEU A 236 -1.19 30.44 -10.44
CA LEU A 236 -0.12 31.44 -10.47
C LEU A 236 0.01 32.08 -11.86
N SER A 237 0.10 31.27 -12.92
CA SER A 237 0.14 31.79 -14.30
C SER A 237 -1.09 32.64 -14.64
N ARG A 238 -2.29 32.26 -14.18
CA ARG A 238 -3.49 33.08 -14.40
C ARG A 238 -3.47 34.38 -13.61
N LEU A 239 -2.89 34.41 -12.40
CA LEU A 239 -2.71 35.63 -11.63
C LEU A 239 -1.71 36.56 -12.31
N GLU A 240 -0.57 36.03 -12.75
CA GLU A 240 0.45 36.77 -13.50
C GLU A 240 -0.18 37.41 -14.75
N ILE A 241 -0.93 36.64 -15.54
CA ILE A 241 -1.63 37.17 -16.72
C ILE A 241 -2.64 38.28 -16.35
N ARG A 242 -3.32 38.19 -15.20
CA ARG A 242 -4.25 39.23 -14.75
C ARG A 242 -3.54 40.50 -14.32
N LYS A 243 -2.43 40.36 -13.57
CA LYS A 243 -1.62 41.48 -13.13
C LYS A 243 -1.03 42.22 -14.31
N ASN A 244 -0.40 41.51 -15.24
CA ASN A 244 0.17 42.11 -16.45
C ASN A 244 -0.89 42.88 -17.25
N LYS A 245 -2.10 42.31 -17.41
CA LYS A 245 -3.21 43.02 -18.08
C LYS A 245 -3.67 44.28 -17.35
N LEU A 246 -3.65 44.27 -16.02
CA LEU A 246 -3.98 45.46 -15.23
C LEU A 246 -2.86 46.50 -15.34
N GLU A 247 -1.60 46.08 -15.30
CA GLU A 247 -0.42 46.95 -15.47
C GLU A 247 -0.40 47.60 -16.86
N GLU A 248 -0.57 46.82 -17.94
CA GLU A 248 -0.69 47.33 -19.32
C GLU A 248 -1.83 48.34 -19.48
N LEU A 249 -2.93 48.16 -18.75
CA LEU A 249 -4.06 49.11 -18.78
C LEU A 249 -3.84 50.30 -17.85
N ARG A 250 -3.10 50.17 -16.75
CA ARG A 250 -2.73 51.31 -15.91
C ARG A 250 -1.78 52.26 -16.63
N GLU A 251 -0.87 51.70 -17.43
CA GLU A 251 0.06 52.46 -18.28
C GLU A 251 -0.66 53.24 -19.38
N LYS A 252 -1.70 52.65 -19.99
CA LYS A 252 -2.51 53.30 -21.04
C LYS A 252 -3.57 54.24 -20.47
N ASP A 253 -4.43 53.71 -19.59
CA ASP A 253 -5.66 54.35 -19.11
C ASP A 253 -5.97 53.97 -17.65
N GLN A 254 -5.55 54.82 -16.70
CA GLN A 254 -5.76 54.58 -15.26
C GLN A 254 -7.23 54.37 -14.87
N LYS A 255 -8.16 55.13 -15.48
CA LYS A 255 -9.61 55.01 -15.19
C LYS A 255 -10.16 53.64 -15.57
N LYS A 256 -9.82 53.15 -16.77
CA LYS A 256 -10.25 51.83 -17.25
C LYS A 256 -9.65 50.71 -16.39
N ALA A 257 -8.42 50.87 -15.92
CA ALA A 257 -7.81 49.92 -15.00
C ALA A 257 -8.56 49.84 -13.66
N GLN A 258 -8.91 50.99 -13.06
CA GLN A 258 -9.70 51.04 -11.83
C GLN A 258 -11.08 50.39 -11.99
N GLU A 259 -11.76 50.65 -13.11
CA GLU A 259 -13.03 49.98 -13.40
C GLU A 259 -12.89 48.46 -13.50
N LEU A 260 -11.84 47.96 -14.16
CA LEU A 260 -11.59 46.52 -14.24
C LEU A 260 -11.26 45.91 -12.88
N GLU A 261 -10.47 46.60 -12.05
CA GLU A 261 -10.20 46.18 -10.68
C GLU A 261 -11.49 46.10 -9.85
N MET A 262 -12.35 47.11 -9.94
CA MET A 262 -13.66 47.11 -9.30
C MET A 262 -14.52 45.93 -9.80
N LYS A 263 -14.59 45.71 -11.12
CA LYS A 263 -15.30 44.56 -11.71
C LYS A 263 -14.75 43.22 -11.21
N MET A 264 -13.42 43.08 -11.08
CA MET A 264 -12.79 41.89 -10.50
C MET A 264 -13.15 41.70 -9.02
N LYS A 265 -13.10 42.76 -8.22
CA LYS A 265 -13.46 42.72 -6.79
C LYS A 265 -14.92 42.30 -6.60
N TRP A 266 -15.85 42.93 -7.33
CA TRP A 266 -17.28 42.62 -7.25
C TRP A 266 -17.60 41.21 -7.75
N THR A 267 -17.05 40.78 -8.89
CA THR A 267 -17.25 39.40 -9.37
C THR A 267 -16.70 38.36 -8.40
N ASN A 268 -15.55 38.63 -7.77
CA ASN A 268 -15.01 37.77 -6.72
C ASN A 268 -15.94 37.66 -5.51
N VAL A 269 -16.55 38.77 -5.08
CA VAL A 269 -17.55 38.74 -3.99
C VAL A 269 -18.77 37.92 -4.39
N LEU A 270 -19.28 38.09 -5.61
CA LEU A 270 -20.42 37.31 -6.13
C LEU A 270 -20.14 35.81 -6.16
N TYR A 271 -18.93 35.40 -6.56
CA TYR A 271 -18.54 33.99 -6.56
C TYR A 271 -18.33 33.46 -5.13
N LYS A 272 -17.78 34.26 -4.22
CA LYS A 272 -17.67 33.87 -2.80
C LYS A 272 -19.05 33.69 -2.16
N ALA A 273 -20.01 34.55 -2.49
CA ALA A 273 -21.40 34.43 -2.06
C ALA A 273 -22.08 33.18 -2.61
N GLU A 274 -21.78 32.79 -3.86
CA GLU A 274 -22.21 31.52 -4.45
C GLU A 274 -21.55 30.29 -3.78
N GLY A 275 -20.54 30.48 -2.94
CA GLY A 275 -19.82 29.41 -2.23
C GLY A 275 -18.59 28.89 -3.01
N VAL A 276 -18.19 29.55 -4.09
CA VAL A 276 -17.02 29.18 -4.88
C VAL A 276 -15.74 29.56 -4.13
N LYS A 277 -14.84 28.59 -3.90
CA LYS A 277 -13.56 28.80 -3.19
C LYS A 277 -12.50 29.40 -4.13
N ILE A 278 -12.37 30.73 -4.08
CA ILE A 278 -11.41 31.49 -4.87
C ILE A 278 -10.06 31.57 -4.17
N HIS A 279 -8.97 31.33 -4.91
CA HIS A 279 -7.59 31.37 -4.42
C HIS A 279 -6.79 32.42 -5.19
N ASP A 280 -6.87 33.69 -4.77
CA ASP A 280 -6.23 34.80 -5.47
C ASP A 280 -4.89 35.25 -4.84
N ASP A 281 -4.54 34.70 -3.68
CA ASP A 281 -3.31 35.09 -2.95
C ASP A 281 -2.08 34.37 -3.53
N GLU A 282 -1.16 35.12 -4.13
CA GLU A 282 0.06 34.55 -4.74
C GLU A 282 0.97 33.84 -3.73
N GLU A 283 1.16 34.43 -2.56
CA GLU A 283 2.02 33.86 -1.51
C GLU A 283 1.47 32.52 -1.03
N ARG A 284 0.17 32.44 -0.76
CA ARG A 284 -0.49 31.19 -0.35
C ARG A 284 -0.44 30.15 -1.46
N LEU A 285 -0.55 30.53 -2.73
CA LEU A 285 -0.40 29.61 -3.86
C LEU A 285 1.03 29.08 -3.97
N LYS A 286 2.05 29.93 -3.83
CA LYS A 286 3.47 29.55 -3.79
C LYS A 286 3.75 28.62 -2.61
N GLU A 287 3.23 28.91 -1.43
CA GLU A 287 3.34 28.01 -0.27
C GLU A 287 2.65 26.67 -0.51
N ALA A 288 1.43 26.67 -1.06
CA ALA A 288 0.69 25.46 -1.35
C ALA A 288 1.43 24.57 -2.36
N LEU A 289 2.08 25.20 -3.35
CA LEU A 289 2.99 24.55 -4.29
C LEU A 289 4.19 23.94 -3.56
N LYS A 290 4.89 24.70 -2.70
CA LYS A 290 6.00 24.20 -1.86
C LYS A 290 5.56 23.02 -0.98
N ARG A 291 4.38 23.08 -0.34
CA ARG A 291 3.81 21.98 0.46
C ARG A 291 3.51 20.74 -0.39
N LYS A 292 3.08 20.92 -1.64
CA LYS A 292 2.83 19.82 -2.59
C LYS A 292 4.13 19.14 -3.01
N GLU A 293 5.16 19.92 -3.27
CA GLU A 293 6.50 19.44 -3.61
C GLU A 293 7.17 18.72 -2.44
N LYS A 294 7.12 19.28 -1.23
CA LYS A 294 7.58 18.61 -0.01
C LYS A 294 6.96 17.22 0.17
N ARG A 295 5.64 17.09 -0.02
CA ARG A 295 4.94 15.78 0.02
C ARG A 295 5.35 14.83 -1.10
N LYS A 296 5.69 15.34 -2.28
CA LYS A 296 6.22 14.50 -3.37
C LYS A 296 7.63 14.00 -3.04
N ALA A 297 8.50 14.90 -2.57
CA ALA A 297 9.86 14.55 -2.16
C ALA A 297 9.87 13.53 -1.01
N GLN A 298 8.99 13.67 -0.01
CA GLN A 298 8.84 12.68 1.06
C GLN A 298 8.42 11.30 0.52
N ARG A 299 7.43 11.26 -0.39
CA ARG A 299 7.02 10.00 -1.02
C ARG A 299 8.13 9.36 -1.84
N GLN A 300 8.89 10.17 -2.58
CA GLN A 300 10.05 9.74 -3.35
C GLN A 300 11.11 9.12 -2.44
N LYS A 301 11.54 9.83 -1.38
CA LYS A 301 12.49 9.33 -0.38
C LYS A 301 12.02 8.03 0.27
N GLN A 302 10.73 7.92 0.60
CA GLN A 302 10.18 6.68 1.17
C GLN A 302 10.21 5.53 0.17
N TRP A 303 9.98 5.80 -1.11
CA TRP A 303 10.07 4.79 -2.16
C TRP A 303 11.52 4.33 -2.36
N GLU A 304 12.46 5.27 -2.46
CA GLU A 304 13.89 5.01 -2.55
C GLU A 304 14.38 4.15 -1.38
N LYS A 305 14.03 4.52 -0.14
CA LYS A 305 14.34 3.71 1.05
C LYS A 305 13.76 2.29 0.98
N ARG A 306 12.56 2.12 0.40
CA ARG A 306 11.97 0.79 0.22
C ARG A 306 12.75 -0.01 -0.82
N THR A 307 13.14 0.60 -1.93
CA THR A 307 13.93 -0.08 -2.98
C THR A 307 15.33 -0.43 -2.49
N GLU A 308 16.01 0.49 -1.80
CA GLU A 308 17.31 0.26 -1.18
C GLU A 308 17.25 -0.91 -0.19
N LYS A 309 16.26 -0.91 0.70
CA LYS A 309 16.06 -2.00 1.67
C LYS A 309 15.82 -3.37 1.01
N VAL A 310 15.16 -3.40 -0.14
CA VAL A 310 14.97 -4.66 -0.89
C VAL A 310 16.29 -5.13 -1.49
N VAL A 311 17.06 -4.24 -2.10
CA VAL A 311 18.39 -4.54 -2.66
C VAL A 311 19.35 -4.98 -1.57
N GLU A 312 19.40 -4.27 -0.45
CA GLU A 312 20.23 -4.60 0.72
C GLU A 312 19.88 -6.00 1.25
N ARG A 313 18.60 -6.32 1.44
CA ARG A 313 18.16 -7.66 1.87
C ARG A 313 18.57 -8.75 0.88
N MET A 314 18.51 -8.46 -0.42
CA MET A 314 18.96 -9.39 -1.45
C MET A 314 20.48 -9.60 -1.38
N GLN A 315 21.26 -8.53 -1.24
CA GLN A 315 22.71 -8.59 -1.09
C GLN A 315 23.10 -9.34 0.18
N GLN A 316 22.51 -9.02 1.33
CA GLN A 316 22.74 -9.72 2.60
C GLN A 316 22.48 -11.24 2.48
N ARG A 317 21.42 -11.65 1.76
CA ARG A 317 21.16 -13.09 1.50
C ARG A 317 22.27 -13.71 0.65
N GLN A 318 22.69 -13.03 -0.41
CA GLN A 318 23.78 -13.52 -1.27
C GLN A 318 25.11 -13.59 -0.51
N GLU A 319 25.44 -12.57 0.29
CA GLU A 319 26.63 -12.56 1.13
C GLU A 319 26.61 -13.67 2.18
N LYS A 320 25.49 -13.89 2.85
CA LYS A 320 25.32 -15.03 3.78
C LYS A 320 25.59 -16.36 3.06
N ARG A 321 25.05 -16.53 1.85
CA ARG A 321 25.31 -17.73 1.03
C ARG A 321 26.79 -17.86 0.67
N ARG A 322 27.45 -16.77 0.23
CA ARG A 322 28.88 -16.74 -0.11
C ARG A 322 29.75 -17.09 1.11
N LYS A 323 29.48 -16.46 2.26
CA LYS A 323 30.17 -16.72 3.54
C LYS A 323 30.01 -18.19 3.97
N ASN A 324 28.80 -18.75 3.88
CA ASN A 324 28.55 -20.16 4.21
C ASN A 324 29.28 -21.11 3.26
N ILE A 325 29.31 -20.82 1.95
CA ILE A 325 30.06 -21.64 0.99
C ILE A 325 31.57 -21.56 1.28
N GLN A 326 32.10 -20.36 1.53
CA GLN A 326 33.51 -20.18 1.88
C GLN A 326 33.86 -20.93 3.17
N LYS A 327 33.01 -20.86 4.19
CA LYS A 327 33.18 -21.61 5.45
C LYS A 327 33.21 -23.12 5.19
N LYS A 328 32.26 -23.67 4.41
CA LYS A 328 32.27 -25.09 4.01
C LYS A 328 33.52 -25.49 3.24
N LYS A 329 34.05 -24.62 2.36
CA LYS A 329 35.30 -24.87 1.64
C LYS A 329 36.50 -24.91 2.60
N LYS A 330 36.59 -23.94 3.52
CA LYS A 330 37.64 -23.89 4.55
C LYS A 330 37.58 -25.12 5.48
N GLU A 331 36.41 -25.46 6.00
CA GLU A 331 36.21 -26.66 6.82
C GLU A 331 36.63 -27.95 6.09
N LYS A 332 36.34 -28.08 4.78
CA LYS A 332 36.82 -29.23 3.99
C LYS A 332 38.35 -29.27 3.90
N ILE A 333 38.99 -28.12 3.70
CA ILE A 333 40.46 -28.02 3.66
C ILE A 333 41.05 -28.34 5.04
N GLU A 334 40.51 -27.76 6.12
CA GLU A 334 40.92 -28.02 7.50
C GLU A 334 40.74 -29.48 7.89
N LYS A 335 39.62 -30.12 7.52
CA LYS A 335 39.41 -31.57 7.73
C LYS A 335 40.47 -32.40 7.00
N LYS A 336 40.84 -32.02 5.77
CA LYS A 336 41.93 -32.70 5.03
C LYS A 336 43.28 -32.51 5.73
N LYS A 337 43.58 -31.29 6.18
CA LYS A 337 44.80 -30.97 6.94
C LYS A 337 44.87 -31.74 8.26
N ALA A 338 43.79 -31.76 9.03
CA ALA A 338 43.71 -32.52 10.28
C ALA A 338 43.89 -34.02 10.07
N LYS A 339 43.30 -34.59 8.99
CA LYS A 339 43.54 -35.99 8.62
C LYS A 339 45.01 -36.26 8.24
N ALA A 340 45.68 -35.34 7.55
CA ALA A 340 47.09 -35.47 7.22
C ALA A 340 47.98 -35.44 8.48
N ARG A 341 47.71 -34.50 9.40
CA ARG A 341 48.40 -34.42 10.70
C ARG A 341 48.19 -35.68 11.55
N LYS A 342 46.97 -36.22 11.62
CA LYS A 342 46.69 -37.50 12.31
C LYS A 342 47.45 -38.69 11.71
N LYS A 343 47.83 -38.63 10.43
CA LYS A 343 48.65 -39.64 9.76
C LYS A 343 50.16 -39.33 9.84
N GLY A 344 50.59 -38.39 10.69
CA GLY A 344 51.99 -38.00 10.86
C GLY A 344 52.60 -37.19 9.71
N ARG A 345 51.80 -36.72 8.74
CA ARG A 345 52.31 -35.90 7.63
C ARG A 345 52.48 -34.44 8.07
N VAL A 346 53.69 -33.92 7.93
CA VAL A 346 54.02 -32.51 8.21
C VAL A 346 53.48 -31.64 7.07
N LEU A 347 52.68 -30.62 7.40
CA LEU A 347 52.15 -29.67 6.41
C LEU A 347 53.08 -28.45 6.27
N PRO A 348 53.12 -27.80 5.09
CA PRO A 348 53.92 -26.57 4.89
C PRO A 348 53.59 -25.43 5.87
N GLU A 349 52.37 -25.40 6.41
CA GLU A 349 51.97 -24.42 7.44
C GLU A 349 52.60 -24.71 8.81
N ASP A 350 52.90 -25.97 9.10
CA ASP A 350 53.51 -26.40 10.35
C ASP A 350 55.02 -26.07 10.33
N LEU A 351 55.67 -26.20 9.17
CA LEU A 351 57.05 -25.75 8.93
C LEU A 351 57.18 -24.22 9.10
N LYS A 352 56.29 -23.46 8.44
CA LYS A 352 56.24 -21.99 8.60
C LYS A 352 55.96 -21.55 10.03
N LYS A 353 55.22 -22.33 10.81
CA LYS A 353 54.94 -22.04 12.23
C LYS A 353 56.12 -22.39 13.13
N ALA A 354 56.93 -23.38 12.75
CA ALA A 354 58.17 -23.76 13.42
C ALA A 354 59.34 -22.80 13.10
N GLY A 355 59.15 -21.83 12.19
CA GLY A 355 60.18 -20.86 11.83
C GLY A 355 61.30 -21.42 10.94
N LEU A 356 61.05 -22.56 10.29
CA LEU A 356 61.92 -23.21 9.30
C LEU A 356 61.49 -22.86 7.87
#